data_AF-A0A3D1ASF6-F1
#
_entry.id   AF-A0A3D1ASF6-F1
#
_cell.length_a   1.000
_cell.length_b   1.000
_cell.length_c   1.000
_cell.angle_alpha   90.00
_cell.angle_beta   90.00
_cell.angle_gamma   90.00
#
_symmetry.space_group_name_H-M   'P 1'
#
loop_
_entity.id
_entity.type
_entity.pdbx_description
1 polymer ?
#
loop_
_entity_poly.entity_id
_entity_poly.type
_entity_poly.pdbx_seq_one_letter_code
_entity_poly.pdbx_strand_id
1 'polypeptide(L)' 'ILWEFCGDVPVVLANLQGHTETHQLAELYPHAFDASFL' A
#
# COMPACT_ATOMS: atom_id res chain seq x y z
N ILE A 1 5.76 -3.62 9.26
CA ILE A 1 6.45 -2.37 9.66
C ILE A 1 5.50 -1.17 9.60
N LEU A 2 5.06 -0.70 8.42
CA LEU A 2 4.22 0.52 8.37
C LEU A 2 2.96 0.42 9.24
N TRP A 3 2.24 -0.71 9.22
CA TRP A 3 1.09 -0.93 10.10
C TRP A 3 1.43 -0.89 11.60
N GLU A 4 2.63 -1.35 11.97
CA GLU A 4 3.05 -1.45 13.37
C GLU A 4 3.49 -0.09 13.94
N PHE A 5 4.02 0.79 13.09
CA PHE A 5 4.64 2.05 13.52
C PHE A 5 3.88 3.30 13.09
N CYS A 6 3.07 3.23 12.04
CA CYS A 6 2.39 4.39 11.46
C CYS A 6 0.87 4.37 11.70
N GLY A 7 0.29 3.25 12.13
CA GLY A 7 -1.17 3.14 12.27
C GLY A 7 -1.88 3.19 10.92
N ASP A 8 -3.11 3.71 10.88
CA ASP A 8 -3.86 3.84 9.62
C ASP A 8 -3.61 5.21 8.95
N VAL A 9 -2.57 5.27 8.12
CA VAL A 9 -2.15 6.49 7.42
C VAL A 9 -2.43 6.40 5.91
N PRO A 10 -2.66 7.52 5.23
CA PRO A 10 -2.76 7.53 3.77
C PRO A 10 -1.40 7.19 3.16
N VAL A 11 -1.40 6.32 2.16
CA VAL A 11 -0.22 5.94 1.38
C VAL A 11 -0.49 6.15 -0.11
N VAL A 12 0.54 6.59 -0.83
CA VAL A 12 0.48 6.75 -2.29
C VAL A 12 1.25 5.60 -2.92
N LEU A 13 0.53 4.77 -3.69
CA LEU A 13 1.11 3.73 -4.53
C LEU A 13 1.36 4.31 -5.93
N ALA A 14 2.50 3.98 -6.53
CA ALA A 14 2.86 4.44 -7.88
C ALA A 14 3.51 3.32 -8.69
N ASN A 15 3.26 3.28 -10.00
CA ASN A 15 3.93 2.36 -10.93
C ASN A 15 4.88 3.08 -11.90
N LEU A 16 5.67 2.30 -12.64
CA LEU A 16 6.65 2.83 -13.62
C LEU A 16 6.01 3.54 -14.82
N GLN A 17 4.70 3.39 -15.01
CA GLN A 17 3.93 4.07 -16.05
C GLN A 17 3.39 5.43 -15.57
N GLY A 18 3.67 5.82 -14.33
CA GLY A 18 3.25 7.10 -13.76
C GLY A 18 1.83 7.11 -13.20
N HIS A 19 1.16 5.96 -13.11
CA HIS A 19 -0.14 5.87 -12.42
C HIS A 19 0.08 5.91 -10.91
N THR A 20 -0.78 6.66 -10.22
CA THR A 20 -0.75 6.80 -8.76
C THR A 20 -2.13 6.60 -8.16
N GLU A 21 -2.19 5.97 -6.99
CA GLU A 21 -3.41 5.82 -6.20
C GLU A 21 -3.15 6.10 -4.72
N THR A 22 -4.12 6.71 -4.05
CA THR A 22 -4.06 6.97 -2.61
C THR A 22 -5.01 6.03 -1.89
N HIS A 23 -4.48 5.28 -0.92
CA HIS A 23 -5.22 4.31 -0.12
C HIS A 23 -4.97 4.56 1.36
N GLN A 24 -5.90 4.13 2.21
CA GLN A 24 -5.62 3.99 3.63
C GLN A 24 -4.78 2.74 3.88
N LEU A 25 -3.78 2.84 4.75
CA LEU A 25 -2.89 1.71 5.02
C LEU A 25 -3.66 0.47 5.51
N ALA A 26 -4.76 0.65 6.25
CA ALA A 26 -5.63 -0.45 6.67
C ALA A 26 -6.30 -1.20 5.51
N GLU A 27 -6.55 -0.55 4.37
CA GLU A 27 -7.17 -1.16 3.17
C GLU A 27 -6.22 -2.13 2.45
N LEU A 28 -4.92 -2.01 2.71
CA LEU A 28 -3.88 -2.85 2.11
C LEU A 28 -3.64 -4.18 2.88
N TYR A 29 -4.43 -4.47 3.91
CA TYR A 29 -4.34 -5.68 4.74
C TYR A 29 -5.46 -6.71 4.40
N PRO A 30 -5.21 -8.03 4.30
CA PRO A 30 -3.93 -8.76 4.38
C PRO A 30 -3.24 -8.88 3.01
N HIS A 31 -3.58 -8.02 2.04
CA HIS A 31 -2.99 -7.95 0.70
C HIS A 31 -1.53 -7.45 0.71
N ALA A 32 -0.75 -7.87 1.71
CA ALA A 32 0.67 -7.63 1.80
C ALA A 32 1.32 -8.25 0.56
N PHE A 33 1.67 -7.40 -0.40
CA PHE A 33 2.69 -7.58 -1.44
C PHE A 33 3.25 -9.01 -1.51
N ASP A 34 2.42 -9.93 -2.00
CA ASP A 34 2.92 -11.20 -2.48
C ASP A 34 3.38 -10.95 -3.90
N ALA A 35 4.57 -11.42 -4.24
CA ALA A 35 5.14 -11.30 -5.58
C ALA A 35 4.23 -11.93 -6.65
N SER A 36 3.23 -12.70 -6.23
CA SER A 36 2.16 -13.28 -7.04
C SER A 36 1.13 -12.26 -7.58
N PHE A 37 1.13 -10.99 -7.13
CA PHE A 37 0.13 -9.99 -7.48
C PHE A 37 0.62 -8.87 -8.43
N LEU A 38 1.84 -8.98 -8.98
CA LEU A 38 2.41 -8.07 -9.98
C LEU A 38 2.69 -8.76 -11.31
#